data_AF-A0A2T6VIB8-F1
#
_entry.id   AF-A0A2T6VIB8-F1
#
_cell.length_a   1.000
_cell.length_b   1.000
_cell.length_c   1.000
_cell.angle_alpha   90.00
_cell.angle_beta   90.00
_cell.angle_gamma   90.00
#
_symmetry.space_group_name_H-M   'P 1'
#
loop_
_entity.id
_entity.type
_entity.pdbx_description
1 polymer ?
#
loop_
_entity_poly.entity_id
_entity_poly.type
_entity_poly.pdbx_seq_one_letter_code
_entity_poly.pdbx_strand_id
1 'polypeptide(L)'
;MFVLVYCLTGQDAFSVISSWGNGAWTLLGFSMQMALILVLGQALASAKLVQKLLKYLASLPKGYYTALWLVTFLSLIANWINWGFGLVISAIFAKEIAKNVKGVDYRLLIASAYSGFVIWHGGLSGSIPLSVATQNEDLSKISAGVIEKAIPISQTIFSAY
;
A
#
# COMPACT_ATOMS: atom_id res chain seq x y z
N MET A 1 -26.10 -3.28 -15.89
CA MET A 1 -25.30 -4.33 -15.22
C MET A 1 -26.12 -5.61 -15.02
N PHE A 2 -27.19 -5.61 -14.22
CA PHE A 2 -28.02 -6.80 -13.97
C PHE A 2 -28.57 -7.48 -15.24
N VAL A 3 -29.09 -6.71 -16.20
CA VAL A 3 -29.57 -7.24 -17.50
C VAL A 3 -28.45 -7.90 -18.30
N LEU A 4 -27.25 -7.33 -18.29
CA LEU A 4 -26.09 -7.91 -18.98
C LEU A 4 -25.63 -9.20 -18.31
N VAL A 5 -25.63 -9.27 -16.98
CA VAL A 5 -25.30 -10.50 -16.24
C VAL A 5 -26.32 -11.59 -16.59
N TYR A 6 -27.61 -11.29 -16.52
CA TYR A 6 -28.67 -12.23 -16.89
C TYR A 6 -28.49 -12.78 -18.32
N CYS A 7 -28.25 -11.90 -19.30
CA CYS A 7 -28.09 -12.30 -20.71
C CYS A 7 -26.78 -13.07 -20.98
N LEU A 8 -25.69 -12.78 -20.27
CA LEU A 8 -24.37 -13.35 -20.55
C LEU A 8 -24.03 -14.60 -19.72
N THR A 9 -24.61 -14.74 -18.53
CA THR A 9 -24.29 -15.86 -17.61
C THR A 9 -25.47 -16.83 -17.42
N GLY A 10 -26.67 -16.46 -17.87
CA GLY A 10 -27.88 -17.27 -17.70
C GLY A 10 -28.36 -17.41 -16.25
N GLN A 11 -27.79 -16.64 -15.31
CA GLN A 11 -28.21 -16.65 -13.91
C GLN A 11 -29.59 -16.03 -13.75
N ASP A 12 -30.44 -16.61 -12.91
CA ASP A 12 -31.75 -16.05 -12.59
C ASP A 12 -31.64 -14.72 -11.84
N ALA A 13 -32.67 -13.87 -11.97
CA ALA A 13 -32.66 -12.53 -11.39
C ALA A 13 -32.44 -12.51 -9.87
N PHE A 14 -32.93 -13.52 -9.14
CA PHE A 14 -32.78 -13.61 -7.70
C PHE A 14 -31.34 -13.97 -7.30
N SER A 15 -30.70 -14.90 -8.01
CA SER A 15 -29.28 -15.24 -7.82
C SER A 15 -28.37 -14.03 -8.06
N VAL A 16 -28.65 -13.21 -9.09
CA VAL A 16 -27.85 -12.01 -9.36
C VAL A 16 -28.02 -10.97 -8.23
N ILE A 17 -29.24 -10.75 -7.74
CA ILE A 17 -29.53 -9.84 -6.62
C ILE A 17 -28.85 -10.34 -5.35
N SER A 18 -28.97 -11.63 -5.03
CA SER A 18 -28.35 -12.25 -3.86
C SER A 18 -26.82 -12.16 -3.91
N SER A 19 -26.22 -12.46 -5.07
CA SER A 19 -24.76 -12.35 -5.28
C SER A 19 -24.27 -10.91 -5.10
N TRP A 20 -25.00 -9.93 -5.62
CA TRP A 20 -24.68 -8.52 -5.45
C TRP A 20 -24.76 -8.09 -3.99
N GLY A 21 -25.84 -8.48 -3.29
CA GLY A 21 -26.02 -8.17 -1.87
C GLY A 21 -24.92 -8.77 -1.00
N ASN A 22 -24.62 -10.05 -1.19
CA ASN A 22 -23.53 -10.72 -0.47
C ASN A 22 -22.18 -10.08 -0.78
N GLY A 23 -21.90 -9.80 -2.06
CA GLY A 23 -20.66 -9.14 -2.48
C GLY A 23 -20.48 -7.75 -1.86
N ALA A 24 -21.55 -6.95 -1.77
CA ALA A 24 -21.50 -5.63 -1.15
C ALA A 24 -21.06 -5.70 0.32
N TRP A 25 -21.60 -6.65 1.09
CA TRP A 25 -21.24 -6.84 2.50
C TRP A 25 -19.82 -7.40 2.67
N THR A 26 -19.38 -8.33 1.82
CA THR A 26 -17.99 -8.82 1.83
C THR A 26 -17.00 -7.69 1.53
N LEU A 27 -17.30 -6.86 0.52
CA LEU A 27 -16.45 -5.73 0.14
C LEU A 27 -16.47 -4.61 1.18
N LEU A 28 -17.52 -4.48 1.99
CA LEU A 28 -17.56 -3.50 3.07
C LEU A 28 -16.46 -3.76 4.10
N GLY A 29 -16.33 -5.01 4.58
CA GLY A 29 -15.28 -5.38 5.52
C GLY A 29 -13.88 -5.14 4.96
N PHE A 30 -13.64 -5.58 3.72
CA PHE A 30 -12.40 -5.30 3.01
C PHE A 30 -12.12 -3.80 2.85
N SER A 31 -13.12 -3.02 2.45
CA SER A 31 -12.99 -1.58 2.25
C SER A 31 -12.66 -0.84 3.55
N MET A 32 -13.23 -1.27 4.68
CA MET A 32 -12.92 -0.70 6.00
C MET A 32 -11.46 -0.97 6.38
N GLN A 33 -10.95 -2.18 6.12
CA GLN A 33 -9.53 -2.48 6.34
C GLN A 33 -8.62 -1.56 5.51
N MET A 34 -8.95 -1.36 4.23
CA MET A 34 -8.19 -0.48 3.34
C MET A 34 -8.28 1.00 3.75
N ALA A 35 -9.46 1.45 4.18
CA ALA A 35 -9.66 2.81 4.70
C ALA A 35 -8.84 3.03 5.98
N LEU A 36 -8.84 2.07 6.90
CA LEU A 36 -8.06 2.16 8.14
C LEU A 36 -6.56 2.20 7.87
N ILE A 37 -6.05 1.45 6.90
CA ILE A 37 -4.64 1.51 6.50
C ILE A 37 -4.25 2.95 6.10
N LEU A 38 -5.08 3.62 5.31
CA LEU A 38 -4.83 5.00 4.89
C LEU A 38 -5.01 6.01 6.04
N VAL A 39 -6.07 5.89 6.83
CA VAL A 39 -6.37 6.82 7.94
C VAL A 39 -5.28 6.72 9.02
N LEU A 40 -4.89 5.51 9.41
CA LEU A 40 -3.84 5.29 10.40
C LEU A 40 -2.47 5.69 9.85
N GLY A 41 -2.20 5.40 8.58
CA GLY A 41 -0.99 5.88 7.90
C GLY A 41 -0.89 7.41 7.92
N GLN A 42 -1.98 8.10 7.58
CA GLN A 42 -2.05 9.56 7.64
C GLN A 42 -1.90 10.09 9.07
N ALA A 43 -2.53 9.44 10.05
CA ALA A 43 -2.42 9.83 11.46
C ALA A 43 -0.96 9.75 11.93
N LEU A 44 -0.26 8.66 11.60
CA LEU A 44 1.16 8.49 11.91
C LEU A 44 2.03 9.53 11.21
N ALA A 45 1.81 9.79 9.92
CA ALA A 45 2.53 10.82 9.15
C ALA A 45 2.32 12.23 9.73
N SER A 46 1.18 12.47 10.38
CA SER A 46 0.84 13.75 11.01
C SER A 46 1.43 13.90 12.42
N ALA A 47 2.03 12.84 13.00
CA ALA A 47 2.64 12.90 14.31
C ALA A 47 3.78 13.94 14.36
N LYS A 48 3.85 14.71 15.46
CA LYS A 48 4.85 15.77 15.63
C LYS A 48 6.29 15.27 15.46
N LEU A 49 6.57 14.05 15.94
CA LEU A 49 7.90 13.44 15.83
C LEU A 49 8.27 13.17 14.37
N VAL A 50 7.35 12.58 13.60
CA VAL A 50 7.54 12.28 12.18
C VAL A 50 7.74 13.56 11.39
N GLN A 51 6.91 14.58 11.61
CA GLN A 51 7.06 15.87 10.94
C GLN A 51 8.39 16.56 11.25
N LYS A 52 8.90 16.46 12.49
CA LYS A 52 10.22 16.97 12.85
C LYS A 52 11.33 16.23 12.10
N LEU A 53 11.24 14.90 12.03
CA LEU A 53 12.20 14.07 11.31
C LEU A 53 12.23 14.43 9.82
N LEU A 54 11.07 14.56 9.17
CA LEU A 54 11.00 14.93 7.76
C LEU A 54 11.63 16.30 7.47
N LYS A 55 11.36 17.29 8.32
CA LYS A 55 11.99 18.62 8.18
C LYS A 55 13.50 18.57 8.34
N TYR A 56 13.98 17.78 9.30
CA TYR A 56 15.41 17.57 9.49
C TYR A 56 16.03 16.87 8.27
N LEU A 57 15.44 15.77 7.80
CA LEU A 57 15.95 15.07 6.62
C LEU A 57 15.92 15.96 5.36
N ALA A 58 14.91 16.82 5.23
CA ALA A 58 14.77 17.72 4.09
C ALA A 58 15.81 18.84 4.04
N SER A 59 16.51 19.13 5.15
CA SER A 59 17.61 20.11 5.17
C SER A 59 18.98 19.51 4.82
N LEU A 60 19.09 18.17 4.74
CA LEU A 60 20.34 17.48 4.41
C LEU A 60 20.79 17.62 2.95
N PRO A 61 19.93 17.44 1.93
CA PRO A 61 20.37 17.48 0.54
C PRO A 61 20.66 18.91 0.09
N LYS A 62 21.84 19.11 -0.51
CA LYS A 62 22.29 20.41 -1.02
C LYS A 62 22.18 20.56 -2.55
N GLY A 63 21.70 19.52 -3.24
CA GLY A 63 21.67 19.51 -4.71
C GLY A 63 20.54 18.65 -5.28
N TYR A 64 20.36 18.76 -6.59
CA TYR A 64 19.28 18.12 -7.34
C TYR A 64 19.27 16.59 -7.19
N TYR A 65 20.40 15.93 -7.45
CA TYR A 65 20.49 14.47 -7.42
C TYR A 65 20.35 13.91 -6.00
N THR A 66 20.90 14.59 -5.00
CA THR A 66 20.79 14.16 -3.60
C THR A 66 19.37 14.33 -3.07
N ALA A 67 18.65 15.36 -3.51
CA ALA A 67 17.22 15.54 -3.22
C ALA A 67 16.37 14.39 -3.78
N LEU A 68 16.55 14.04 -5.06
CA LEU A 68 15.84 12.92 -5.69
C LEU A 68 16.15 11.58 -5.02
N TRP A 69 17.42 11.32 -4.75
CA TRP A 69 17.86 10.09 -4.11
C TRP A 69 17.23 9.95 -2.72
N LEU A 70 17.26 11.01 -1.91
CA LEU A 70 16.73 10.98 -0.56
C LEU A 70 15.21 10.80 -0.53
N VAL A 71 14.47 11.45 -1.44
CA VAL A 71 13.01 11.25 -1.58
C VAL A 71 12.70 9.80 -1.97
N THR A 72 13.41 9.27 -2.96
CA THR A 72 13.20 7.90 -3.44
C THR A 72 13.52 6.89 -2.33
N PHE A 73 14.64 7.06 -1.64
CA PHE A 73 15.07 6.18 -0.57
C PHE A 73 14.11 6.17 0.61
N LEU A 74 13.67 7.35 1.06
CA LEU A 74 12.66 7.46 2.11
C LEU A 74 11.35 6.81 1.70
N SER A 75 10.93 7.00 0.44
CA SER A 75 9.72 6.37 -0.08
C SER A 75 9.81 4.85 -0.10
N LEU A 76 10.93 4.27 -0.54
CA LEU A 76 11.15 2.83 -0.52
C LEU A 76 11.01 2.27 0.89
N ILE A 77 11.72 2.85 1.87
CA ILE A 77 11.65 2.40 3.26
C ILE A 77 10.22 2.52 3.82
N ALA A 78 9.58 3.67 3.61
CA ALA A 78 8.26 3.92 4.15
C ALA A 78 7.21 2.97 3.56
N ASN A 79 7.24 2.73 2.24
CA ASN A 79 6.34 1.79 1.58
C ASN A 79 6.61 0.33 1.92
N TRP A 80 7.88 -0.03 2.15
CA TRP A 80 8.24 -1.37 2.63
C TRP A 80 7.72 -1.64 4.04
N ILE A 81 7.74 -0.65 4.93
CA ILE A 81 7.16 -0.76 6.28
C ILE A 81 5.63 -0.82 6.19
N ASN A 82 5.02 0.18 5.57
CA ASN A 82 3.57 0.27 5.43
C ASN A 82 3.22 1.13 4.22
N TRP A 83 2.56 0.53 3.23
CA TRP A 83 2.27 1.21 1.97
C TRP A 83 1.31 2.41 2.13
N GLY A 84 0.33 2.33 3.05
CA GLY A 84 -0.60 3.43 3.30
C GLY A 84 0.07 4.66 3.89
N PHE A 85 0.94 4.45 4.90
CA PHE A 85 1.82 5.47 5.45
C PHE A 85 2.83 5.98 4.42
N GLY A 86 3.45 5.06 3.67
CA GLY A 86 4.46 5.33 2.65
C GLY A 86 3.99 6.31 1.58
N LEU A 87 2.79 6.10 1.03
CA LEU A 87 2.20 7.00 0.05
C LEU A 87 2.03 8.43 0.59
N VAL A 88 1.52 8.58 1.81
CA VAL A 88 1.29 9.87 2.45
C VAL A 88 2.62 10.58 2.73
N ILE A 89 3.53 9.91 3.43
CA ILE A 89 4.73 10.55 3.94
C ILE A 89 5.69 10.95 2.81
N SER A 90 5.75 10.15 1.75
CA SER A 90 6.61 10.43 0.59
C SER A 90 6.16 11.69 -0.14
N ALA A 91 4.85 11.92 -0.28
CA ALA A 91 4.32 13.14 -0.87
C ALA A 91 4.60 14.39 0.00
N ILE A 92 4.42 14.27 1.32
CA ILE A 92 4.76 15.33 2.28
C ILE A 92 6.26 15.66 2.21
N PHE A 93 7.11 14.63 2.18
CA PHE A 93 8.55 14.80 2.14
C PHE A 93 9.05 15.41 0.84
N ALA A 94 8.53 14.99 -0.33
CA ALA A 94 8.83 15.61 -1.61
C ALA A 94 8.50 17.12 -1.63
N LYS A 95 7.35 17.49 -1.03
CA LYS A 95 6.98 18.90 -0.83
C LYS A 95 7.97 19.64 0.08
N GLU A 96 8.46 19.00 1.15
CA GLU A 96 9.41 19.63 2.06
C GLU A 96 10.79 19.81 1.41
N ILE A 97 11.25 18.84 0.62
CA ILE A 97 12.48 18.93 -0.17
C ILE A 97 12.42 20.08 -1.17
N ALA A 98 11.30 20.22 -1.90
CA ALA A 98 11.12 21.29 -2.88
C ALA A 98 11.18 22.71 -2.27
N LYS A 99 10.88 22.86 -0.98
CA LYS A 99 11.04 24.15 -0.28
C LYS A 99 12.50 24.46 0.03
N ASN A 100 13.28 23.44 0.40
CA ASN A 100 14.65 23.55 0.89
C ASN A 100 15.69 23.59 -0.24
N VAL A 101 15.47 22.83 -1.31
CA VAL A 101 16.42 22.74 -2.43
C VAL A 101 15.89 23.52 -3.63
N LYS A 102 16.52 24.65 -3.96
CA LYS A 102 16.13 25.48 -5.11
C LYS A 102 16.54 24.82 -6.43
N GLY A 103 15.73 25.01 -7.47
CA GLY A 103 16.01 24.48 -8.82
C GLY A 103 15.70 23.00 -9.03
N VAL A 104 15.06 22.33 -8.06
CA VAL A 104 14.58 20.95 -8.22
C VAL A 104 13.29 20.89 -9.02
N ASP A 105 13.16 19.89 -9.89
CA ASP A 105 11.91 19.61 -10.60
C ASP A 105 10.94 18.95 -9.62
N TYR A 106 9.91 19.70 -9.23
CA TYR A 106 8.89 19.20 -8.31
C TYR A 106 8.12 18.01 -8.87
N ARG A 107 7.88 17.96 -10.18
CA ARG A 107 7.19 16.83 -10.83
C ARG A 107 8.01 15.56 -10.72
N LEU A 108 9.33 15.68 -10.90
CA LEU A 108 10.22 14.55 -10.74
C LEU A 108 10.32 14.10 -9.27
N LEU A 109 10.34 15.03 -8.30
CA LEU A 109 10.27 14.66 -6.89
C LEU A 109 9.00 13.87 -6.54
N ILE A 110 7.85 14.27 -7.09
CA ILE A 110 6.59 13.54 -6.90
C ILE A 110 6.64 12.17 -7.58
N ALA A 111 7.18 12.08 -8.80
CA ALA A 111 7.37 10.79 -9.49
C ALA A 111 8.30 9.85 -8.70
N SER A 112 9.42 10.36 -8.18
CA SER A 112 10.35 9.65 -7.30
C SER A 112 9.68 9.18 -6.00
N ALA A 113 8.90 10.06 -5.37
CA ALA A 113 8.13 9.73 -4.16
C ALA A 113 7.10 8.62 -4.43
N TYR A 114 6.42 8.64 -5.57
CA TYR A 114 5.45 7.61 -5.92
C TYR A 114 6.13 6.29 -6.31
N SER A 115 7.29 6.35 -6.98
CA SER A 115 8.00 5.16 -7.49
C SER A 115 8.39 4.18 -6.39
N GLY A 116 8.64 4.66 -5.16
CA GLY A 116 8.95 3.79 -4.03
C GLY A 116 7.79 2.86 -3.62
N PHE A 117 6.57 3.11 -4.09
CA PHE A 117 5.45 2.19 -3.90
C PHE A 117 5.74 0.82 -4.55
N VAL A 118 6.55 0.72 -5.60
CA VAL A 118 6.77 -0.52 -6.37
C VAL A 118 7.14 -1.75 -5.53
N ILE A 119 7.83 -1.56 -4.40
CA ILE A 119 8.30 -2.67 -3.55
C ILE A 119 7.32 -3.08 -2.45
N TRP A 120 6.15 -2.44 -2.35
CA TRP A 120 5.25 -2.59 -1.21
C TRP A 120 4.78 -4.03 -0.98
N HIS A 121 4.60 -4.80 -2.06
CA HIS A 121 4.18 -6.20 -1.99
C HIS A 121 5.19 -7.10 -1.29
N GLY A 122 6.49 -6.76 -1.35
CA GLY A 122 7.57 -7.43 -0.62
C GLY A 122 7.84 -6.83 0.76
N GLY A 123 6.98 -5.91 1.21
CA GLY A 123 7.08 -5.24 2.50
C GLY A 123 6.29 -5.94 3.61
N LEU A 124 6.44 -5.42 4.83
CA LEU A 124 5.75 -5.90 6.04
C LEU A 124 4.22 -5.80 5.94
N SER A 125 3.72 -4.95 5.03
CA SER A 125 2.29 -4.72 4.77
C SER A 125 1.76 -5.42 3.52
N GLY A 126 2.54 -6.33 2.92
CA GLY A 126 2.14 -7.09 1.74
C GLY A 126 0.96 -8.02 2.03
N SER A 127 -0.19 -7.77 1.39
CA SER A 127 -1.43 -8.51 1.68
C SER A 127 -1.29 -10.01 1.44
N ILE A 128 -0.73 -10.43 0.30
CA ILE A 128 -0.59 -11.85 -0.03
C ILE A 128 0.36 -12.58 0.93
N PRO A 129 1.61 -12.11 1.18
CA PRO A 129 2.49 -12.73 2.17
C PRO A 129 1.88 -12.87 3.57
N LEU A 130 1.13 -11.86 4.03
CA LEU A 130 0.45 -11.91 5.33
C LEU A 130 -0.75 -12.88 5.33
N SER A 131 -1.53 -12.90 4.25
CA SER A 131 -2.65 -13.84 4.10
C SER A 131 -2.17 -15.29 4.09
N VAL A 132 -1.08 -15.60 3.39
CA VAL A 132 -0.54 -16.98 3.35
C VAL A 132 0.22 -17.36 4.64
N ALA A 133 0.69 -16.39 5.42
CA ALA A 133 1.31 -16.62 6.72
C ALA A 133 0.30 -16.86 7.86
N THR A 134 -0.99 -16.68 7.61
CA THR A 134 -2.06 -16.83 8.62
C THR A 134 -2.79 -18.16 8.42
N GLN A 135 -2.68 -19.07 9.39
CA GLN A 135 -3.42 -20.33 9.36
C GLN A 135 -4.90 -20.08 9.72
N ASN A 136 -5.77 -19.99 8.72
CA ASN A 136 -7.21 -19.83 8.90
C ASN A 136 -8.01 -20.61 7.83
N GLU A 137 -9.34 -20.64 7.96
CA GLU A 137 -10.23 -21.34 7.02
C GLU A 137 -10.16 -20.80 5.58
N ASP A 138 -9.69 -19.56 5.42
CA ASP A 138 -9.61 -18.90 4.11
C ASP A 138 -8.31 -19.22 3.38
N LEU A 139 -7.26 -19.72 4.05
CA LEU A 139 -5.96 -20.04 3.46
C LEU A 139 -6.08 -21.02 2.27
N SER A 140 -6.88 -22.06 2.43
CA SER A 140 -7.14 -23.03 1.35
C SER A 140 -7.99 -22.39 0.25
N LYS A 141 -8.95 -21.51 0.59
CA LYS A 141 -9.82 -20.85 -0.38
C LYS A 141 -9.04 -19.88 -1.28
N ILE A 142 -8.15 -19.06 -0.71
CA ILE A 142 -7.36 -18.08 -1.46
C ILE A 142 -6.37 -18.72 -2.44
N SER A 143 -5.99 -19.97 -2.17
CA SER A 143 -5.03 -20.74 -2.97
C SER A 143 -5.69 -21.82 -3.82
N ALA A 144 -7.03 -21.88 -3.88
CA ALA A 144 -7.79 -22.94 -4.55
C ALA A 144 -7.37 -24.37 -4.13
N GLY A 145 -7.05 -24.56 -2.85
CA GLY A 145 -6.64 -25.84 -2.28
C GLY A 145 -5.15 -26.15 -2.38
N VAL A 146 -4.33 -25.27 -2.98
CA VAL A 146 -2.89 -25.53 -3.17
C VAL A 146 -2.08 -25.33 -1.88
N ILE A 147 -2.47 -24.35 -1.06
CA ILE A 147 -1.79 -24.02 0.20
C ILE A 147 -2.70 -24.40 1.37
N GLU A 148 -2.34 -25.47 2.07
CA GLU A 148 -3.08 -25.96 3.23
C GLU A 148 -2.45 -25.54 4.57
N LYS A 149 -1.15 -25.25 4.55
CA LYS A 149 -0.37 -24.83 5.72
C LYS A 149 0.19 -23.44 5.51
N ALA A 150 0.15 -22.64 6.57
CA ALA A 150 0.66 -21.29 6.55
C ALA A 150 2.16 -21.26 6.19
N ILE A 151 2.52 -20.35 5.28
CA ILE A 151 3.91 -20.12 4.86
C ILE A 151 4.46 -18.97 5.69
N PRO A 152 5.44 -19.22 6.59
CA PRO A 152 5.95 -18.19 7.48
C PRO A 152 6.63 -17.05 6.71
N ILE A 153 6.60 -15.85 7.28
CA ILE A 153 7.20 -14.65 6.67
C ILE A 153 8.73 -14.75 6.47
N SER A 154 9.39 -15.67 7.19
CA SER A 154 10.80 -16.01 6.97
C SER A 154 11.07 -16.66 5.62
N GLN A 155 10.06 -17.26 4.98
CA GLN A 155 10.13 -17.86 3.64
C GLN A 155 9.52 -16.95 2.56
N THR A 156 9.00 -15.77 2.92
CA THR A 156 8.44 -14.81 1.97
C THR A 156 9.11 -13.45 2.10
N ILE A 157 8.62 -12.57 2.98
CA ILE A 157 9.11 -11.19 3.15
C ILE A 157 10.59 -11.14 3.53
N PHE A 158 11.04 -12.06 4.38
CA PHE A 158 12.42 -12.13 4.86
C PHE A 158 13.23 -13.26 4.22
N SER A 159 12.75 -13.82 3.09
CA SER A 159 13.54 -14.78 2.33
C SER A 159 14.75 -14.09 1.72
N ALA A 160 15.87 -14.81 1.66
CA ALA A 160 17.09 -14.34 0.99
C ALA A 160 17.05 -14.52 -0.54
N TYR A 161 16.10 -15.32 -1.05
CA TYR A 161 15.88 -15.62 -2.46
C TYR A 161 14.42 -15.99 -2.73
#